data_AF-A0A072P4I8-F1
#
_entry.id   AF-A0A072P4I8-F1
#
_cell.length_a   1.000
_cell.length_b   1.000
_cell.length_c   1.000
_cell.angle_alpha   90.00
_cell.angle_beta   90.00
_cell.angle_gamma   90.00
#
_symmetry.space_group_name_H-M   'P 1'
#
loop_
_entity.id
_entity.type
_entity.pdbx_description
1 polymer ?
#
loop_
_entity_poly.entity_id
_entity_poly.type
_entity_poly.pdbx_seq_one_letter_code
_entity_poly.pdbx_strand_id
1 'polypeptide(L)'
;MKYTGNYNLKKPDGTDVVNIQDLNDNMDIIDTQIKSLNDNKVQKETGKGLSSNDFTTAEKNKLSGIAGGANNYVHPATHPPSIIAQDKNNRFVTDAEKTAWNGKLNQTDFIEHLAESMPHVFTDGTKTYQYGFKTNATRDGLVFVYEEVI
;
A
#
# COMPACT_ATOMS: atom_id res chain seq x y z
N MET A 1 -22.64 14.09 69.42
CA MET A 1 -21.67 13.41 68.54
C MET A 1 -22.02 13.58 67.07
N LYS A 2 -21.07 14.07 66.28
CA LYS A 2 -21.14 14.22 64.81
C LYS A 2 -20.27 13.15 64.13
N TYR A 3 -20.26 13.14 62.80
CA TYR A 3 -19.39 12.25 62.01
C TYR A 3 -18.59 13.04 60.95
N THR A 4 -17.42 12.55 60.57
CA THR A 4 -16.64 13.11 59.45
C THR A 4 -17.25 12.72 58.11
N GLY A 5 -17.18 13.57 57.09
CA GLY A 5 -17.82 13.31 55.79
C GLY A 5 -17.24 12.15 54.97
N ASN A 6 -15.92 11.91 55.01
CA ASN A 6 -15.29 10.93 54.11
C ASN A 6 -15.28 9.50 54.69
N TYR A 7 -14.93 9.39 55.97
CA TYR A 7 -14.67 8.10 56.62
C TYR A 7 -15.66 7.81 57.76
N ASN A 8 -16.70 8.63 57.92
CA ASN A 8 -17.72 8.47 58.95
C ASN A 8 -17.15 8.24 60.37
N LEU A 9 -16.03 8.88 60.69
CA LEU A 9 -15.40 8.82 62.00
C LEU A 9 -16.23 9.64 62.99
N LYS A 10 -16.47 9.09 64.17
CA LYS A 10 -17.11 9.75 65.30
C LYS A 10 -16.32 10.99 65.71
N LYS A 11 -16.95 12.15 65.66
CA LYS A 11 -16.38 13.46 65.98
C LYS A 11 -17.17 14.09 67.13
N PRO A 12 -16.63 14.08 68.36
CA PRO A 12 -17.23 14.77 69.51
C PRO A 12 -17.31 16.28 69.27
N ASP A 13 -18.39 16.91 69.71
CA ASP A 13 -18.50 18.37 69.86
C ASP A 13 -17.82 18.82 71.18
N GLY A 14 -17.54 20.12 71.33
CA GLY A 14 -16.82 20.65 72.50
C GLY A 14 -17.51 20.42 73.86
N THR A 15 -18.78 20.02 73.84
CA THR A 15 -19.57 19.66 75.03
C THR A 15 -19.81 18.16 75.17
N ASP A 16 -19.40 17.35 74.20
CA ASP A 16 -19.58 15.89 74.23
C ASP A 16 -18.55 15.23 75.16
N VAL A 17 -18.99 14.22 75.92
CA VAL A 17 -18.08 13.34 76.65
C VAL A 17 -17.51 12.31 75.67
N VAL A 18 -16.18 12.18 75.61
CA VAL A 18 -15.52 11.20 74.74
C VAL A 18 -15.59 9.81 75.38
N ASN A 19 -16.18 8.85 74.68
CA ASN A 19 -16.18 7.44 75.07
C ASN A 19 -15.00 6.70 74.41
N ILE A 20 -14.30 5.84 75.16
CA ILE A 20 -13.20 5.01 74.66
C ILE A 20 -13.63 4.12 73.50
N GLN A 21 -14.88 3.63 73.50
CA GLN A 21 -15.41 2.83 72.40
C GLN A 21 -15.43 3.63 71.10
N ASP A 22 -15.71 4.93 71.15
CA ASP A 22 -15.74 5.76 69.95
C ASP A 22 -14.34 5.94 69.35
N LEU A 23 -13.30 5.94 70.19
CA LEU A 23 -11.91 5.98 69.75
C LEU A 23 -11.51 4.65 69.10
N ASN A 24 -11.88 3.53 69.71
CA ASN A 24 -11.60 2.20 69.17
C ASN A 24 -12.30 2.00 67.81
N ASP A 25 -13.58 2.33 67.72
CA ASP A 25 -14.34 2.22 66.47
C ASP A 25 -13.73 3.09 65.37
N ASN A 26 -13.29 4.31 65.70
CA ASN A 26 -12.60 5.17 64.74
C ASN A 26 -11.26 4.58 64.30
N MET A 27 -10.51 3.96 65.21
CA MET A 27 -9.23 3.34 64.90
C MET A 27 -9.40 2.15 63.96
N ASP A 28 -10.43 1.33 64.18
CA ASP A 28 -10.77 0.20 63.30
C ASP A 28 -11.14 0.69 61.88
N ILE A 29 -11.89 1.78 61.78
CA ILE A 29 -12.20 2.41 60.49
C ILE A 29 -10.92 2.90 59.81
N ILE A 30 -10.07 3.64 60.53
CA ILE A 30 -8.83 4.20 59.99
C ILE A 30 -7.91 3.07 59.49
N ASP A 31 -7.72 2.02 60.29
CA ASP A 31 -6.91 0.86 59.92
C ASP A 31 -7.42 0.21 58.63
N THR A 32 -8.73 -0.05 58.56
CA THR A 32 -9.37 -0.63 57.38
C THR A 32 -9.17 0.24 56.13
N GLN A 33 -9.33 1.56 56.25
CA GLN A 33 -9.19 2.48 55.12
C GLN A 33 -7.73 2.60 54.67
N ILE A 34 -6.78 2.67 55.60
CA ILE A 34 -5.35 2.69 55.30
C ILE A 34 -4.94 1.39 54.60
N LYS A 35 -5.42 0.25 55.09
CA LYS A 35 -5.17 -1.05 54.45
C LYS A 35 -5.71 -1.07 53.02
N SER A 36 -6.95 -0.65 52.82
CA SER A 36 -7.57 -0.60 51.49
C SER A 36 -6.80 0.30 50.52
N LEU A 37 -6.37 1.49 50.96
CA LEU A 37 -5.52 2.37 50.16
C LEU A 37 -4.18 1.71 49.82
N ASN A 38 -3.58 1.02 50.78
CA ASN A 38 -2.30 0.35 50.58
C ASN A 38 -2.39 -0.84 49.61
N ASP A 39 -3.50 -1.57 49.63
CA ASP A 39 -3.76 -2.71 48.76
C ASP A 39 -4.11 -2.28 47.32
N ASN A 40 -4.77 -1.12 47.15
CA ASN A 40 -5.27 -0.65 45.86
C ASN A 40 -4.43 0.44 45.20
N LYS A 41 -3.41 1.00 45.88
CA LYS A 41 -2.55 2.02 45.30
C LYS A 41 -1.70 1.43 44.16
N VAL A 42 -1.57 2.21 43.10
CA VAL A 42 -0.54 1.97 42.09
C VAL A 42 0.76 2.59 42.58
N GLN A 43 1.83 1.80 42.64
CA GLN A 43 3.15 2.30 43.01
C GLN A 43 3.75 3.12 41.87
N LYS A 44 4.33 4.28 42.21
CA LYS A 44 5.04 5.14 41.27
C LYS A 44 6.47 4.65 41.11
N GLU A 45 6.89 4.43 39.87
CA GLU A 45 8.28 4.17 39.53
C GLU A 45 9.10 5.48 39.52
N THR A 46 10.36 5.42 39.96
CA THR A 46 11.27 6.59 39.97
C THR A 46 11.37 7.20 38.56
N GLY A 47 11.16 8.52 38.47
CA GLY A 47 11.23 9.27 37.20
C GLY A 47 9.98 9.20 36.31
N LYS A 48 8.91 8.51 36.71
CA LYS A 48 7.65 8.43 35.94
C LYS A 48 6.53 9.24 36.58
N GLY A 49 5.56 9.74 35.80
CA GLY A 49 4.31 10.29 36.34
C GLY A 49 3.32 9.16 36.63
N LEU A 50 2.40 9.33 37.58
CA LEU A 50 1.22 8.45 37.68
C LEU A 50 0.21 8.94 36.66
N SER A 51 0.07 8.24 35.53
CA SER A 51 -0.92 8.60 34.51
C SER A 51 -1.67 7.37 34.04
N SER A 52 -2.89 7.55 33.52
CA SER A 52 -3.66 6.47 32.88
C SER A 52 -3.00 5.91 31.62
N ASN A 53 -1.89 6.51 31.18
CA ASN A 53 -1.18 6.18 29.94
C ASN A 53 0.15 5.43 30.18
N ASP A 54 0.37 4.89 31.39
CA ASP A 54 1.54 4.04 31.63
C ASP A 54 1.38 2.70 30.90
N PHE A 55 2.28 2.41 29.95
CA PHE A 55 2.32 1.11 29.26
C PHE A 55 2.40 -0.04 30.27
N THR A 56 1.58 -1.07 30.05
CA THR A 56 1.71 -2.37 30.73
C THR A 56 3.09 -2.96 30.49
N THR A 57 3.54 -3.87 31.36
CA THR A 57 4.81 -4.61 31.16
C THR A 57 4.84 -5.32 29.80
N ALA A 58 3.70 -5.87 29.36
CA ALA A 58 3.59 -6.52 28.06
C ALA A 58 3.80 -5.53 26.90
N GLU A 59 3.21 -4.34 26.98
CA GLU A 59 3.42 -3.29 25.97
C GLU A 59 4.86 -2.78 25.98
N LYS A 60 5.45 -2.54 27.15
CA LYS A 60 6.86 -2.14 27.27
C LYS A 60 7.79 -3.18 26.65
N ASN A 61 7.57 -4.47 26.92
CA ASN A 61 8.39 -5.53 26.35
C ASN A 61 8.24 -5.61 24.82
N LYS A 62 7.00 -5.44 24.32
CA LYS A 62 6.77 -5.33 22.87
C LYS A 62 7.52 -4.15 22.27
N LEU A 63 7.40 -2.96 22.86
CA LEU A 63 8.06 -1.73 22.40
C LEU A 63 9.59 -1.83 22.44
N SER A 64 10.17 -2.37 23.52
CA SER A 64 11.62 -2.55 23.65
C SER A 64 12.20 -3.56 22.66
N GLY A 65 11.39 -4.49 22.17
CA GLY A 65 11.78 -5.46 21.13
C GLY A 65 11.77 -4.88 19.71
N ILE A 66 11.22 -3.68 19.52
CA ILE A 66 11.18 -3.01 18.22
C ILE A 66 12.55 -2.37 17.98
N ALA A 67 13.28 -2.87 16.97
CA ALA A 67 14.54 -2.28 16.55
C ALA A 67 14.37 -0.80 16.17
N GLY A 68 15.38 0.04 16.43
CA GLY A 68 15.37 1.43 16.00
C GLY A 68 15.13 1.53 14.49
N GLY A 69 14.02 2.17 14.10
CA GLY A 69 13.62 2.29 12.69
C GLY A 69 12.83 1.10 12.13
N ALA A 70 12.36 0.15 12.94
CA ALA A 70 11.32 -0.78 12.49
C ALA A 70 10.10 0.04 12.04
N ASN A 71 9.67 -0.16 10.79
CA ASN A 71 8.79 0.67 9.95
C ASN A 71 9.50 1.54 8.90
N ASN A 72 10.83 1.55 8.81
CA ASN A 72 11.54 2.15 7.69
C ASN A 72 11.46 1.24 6.46
N TYR A 73 10.26 1.09 5.87
CA TYR A 73 10.15 0.56 4.52
C TYR A 73 10.72 1.61 3.56
N VAL A 74 11.98 1.43 3.16
CA VAL A 74 12.61 2.24 2.12
C VAL A 74 12.31 1.58 0.78
N HIS A 75 11.49 2.24 -0.04
CA HIS A 75 11.22 1.78 -1.40
C HIS A 75 12.51 1.81 -2.21
N PRO A 76 12.85 0.75 -2.96
CA PRO A 76 14.05 0.76 -3.78
C PRO A 76 13.90 1.78 -4.93
N ALA A 77 15.02 2.37 -5.35
CA ALA A 77 15.02 3.34 -6.46
C ALA A 77 14.61 2.73 -7.80
N THR A 78 14.77 1.40 -7.96
CA THR A 78 14.45 0.66 -9.18
C THR A 78 13.88 -0.71 -8.86
N HIS A 79 12.97 -1.18 -9.72
CA HIS A 79 12.40 -2.52 -9.66
C HIS A 79 12.75 -3.30 -10.92
N PRO A 80 13.25 -4.55 -10.83
CA PRO A 80 13.36 -5.39 -12.00
C PRO A 80 11.95 -5.80 -12.47
N PRO A 81 11.66 -5.83 -13.78
CA PRO A 81 10.33 -6.21 -14.30
C PRO A 81 9.85 -7.59 -13.81
N SER A 82 10.77 -8.49 -13.45
CA SER A 82 10.49 -9.83 -12.95
C SER A 82 9.71 -9.88 -11.64
N ILE A 83 9.63 -8.78 -10.87
CA ILE A 83 8.85 -8.77 -9.62
C ILE A 83 7.34 -8.70 -9.86
N ILE A 84 6.92 -8.29 -11.07
CA ILE A 84 5.52 -8.10 -11.40
C ILE A 84 5.02 -9.40 -12.03
N ALA A 85 4.08 -10.08 -11.34
CA ALA A 85 3.36 -11.20 -11.92
C ALA A 85 2.56 -10.71 -13.14
N GLN A 86 2.81 -11.33 -14.30
CA GLN A 86 2.17 -10.96 -15.55
C GLN A 86 0.85 -11.72 -15.74
N ASP A 87 -0.18 -11.01 -16.14
CA ASP A 87 -1.50 -11.54 -16.51
C ASP A 87 -1.89 -11.06 -17.92
N LYS A 88 -3.13 -11.38 -18.35
CA LYS A 88 -3.60 -11.08 -19.71
C LYS A 88 -3.65 -9.57 -20.01
N ASN A 89 -3.69 -8.73 -18.98
CA ASN A 89 -3.77 -7.27 -19.06
C ASN A 89 -2.40 -6.58 -18.86
N ASN A 90 -1.38 -7.27 -18.31
CA ASN A 90 -0.02 -6.75 -18.16
C ASN A 90 1.04 -7.78 -18.64
N ARG A 91 1.36 -7.73 -19.93
CA ARG A 91 2.45 -8.51 -20.53
C ARG A 91 3.64 -7.59 -20.85
N PHE A 92 4.82 -7.92 -20.33
CA PHE A 92 6.07 -7.30 -20.77
C PHE A 92 6.53 -7.97 -22.07
N VAL A 93 7.12 -7.17 -22.96
CA VAL A 93 7.64 -7.63 -24.26
C VAL A 93 9.16 -7.61 -24.26
N THR A 94 9.76 -8.65 -24.80
CA THR A 94 11.22 -8.78 -24.97
C THR A 94 11.69 -8.19 -26.29
N ASP A 95 12.97 -7.84 -26.37
CA ASP A 95 13.55 -7.33 -27.63
C ASP A 95 13.58 -8.41 -28.73
N ALA A 96 13.66 -9.70 -28.35
CA ALA A 96 13.54 -10.82 -29.28
C ALA A 96 12.13 -10.88 -29.92
N GLU A 97 11.07 -10.74 -29.11
CA GLU A 97 9.69 -10.69 -29.61
C GLU A 97 9.47 -9.47 -30.51
N LYS A 98 9.96 -8.29 -30.13
CA LYS A 98 9.89 -7.08 -30.97
C LYS A 98 10.59 -7.28 -32.30
N THR A 99 11.79 -7.88 -32.29
CA THR A 99 12.55 -8.17 -33.52
C THR A 99 11.77 -9.12 -34.42
N ALA A 100 11.20 -10.18 -33.85
CA ALA A 100 10.38 -11.13 -34.60
C ALA A 100 9.12 -10.48 -35.21
N TRP A 101 8.42 -9.61 -34.47
CA TRP A 101 7.25 -8.89 -34.99
C TRP A 101 7.62 -7.92 -36.11
N ASN A 102 8.70 -7.15 -35.95
CA ASN A 102 9.18 -6.24 -36.97
C ASN A 102 9.65 -6.99 -38.23
N GLY A 103 10.17 -8.21 -38.07
CA GLY A 103 10.55 -9.09 -39.19
C GLY A 103 9.39 -9.77 -39.91
N LYS A 104 8.15 -9.73 -39.38
CA LYS A 104 6.97 -10.25 -40.11
C LYS A 104 6.55 -9.39 -41.29
N LEU A 105 7.08 -8.17 -41.41
CA LEU A 105 6.97 -7.41 -42.64
C LEU A 105 7.76 -8.12 -43.73
N ASN A 106 7.04 -8.78 -44.64
CA ASN A 106 7.66 -9.44 -45.79
C ASN A 106 8.10 -8.36 -46.79
N GLN A 107 9.33 -7.86 -46.64
CA GLN A 107 9.89 -6.87 -47.56
C GLN A 107 9.95 -7.40 -48.99
N THR A 108 10.05 -8.72 -49.16
CA THR A 108 10.05 -9.38 -50.46
C THR A 108 8.75 -9.14 -51.22
N ASP A 109 7.58 -9.14 -50.55
CA ASP A 109 6.31 -8.85 -51.22
C ASP A 109 6.30 -7.43 -51.81
N PHE A 110 6.93 -6.45 -51.15
CA PHE A 110 7.08 -5.11 -51.69
C PHE A 110 8.13 -5.02 -52.81
N ILE A 111 9.25 -5.75 -52.66
CA ILE A 111 10.35 -5.76 -53.62
C ILE A 111 9.96 -6.48 -54.93
N GLU A 112 9.21 -7.57 -54.86
CA GLU A 112 8.71 -8.29 -56.04
C GLU A 112 7.69 -7.45 -56.84
N HIS A 113 6.80 -6.72 -56.15
CA HIS A 113 5.90 -5.75 -56.80
C HIS A 113 6.65 -4.55 -57.42
N LEU A 114 7.83 -4.18 -56.90
CA LEU A 114 8.68 -3.15 -57.50
C LEU A 114 9.45 -3.66 -58.73
N ALA A 115 9.81 -4.95 -58.76
CA ALA A 115 10.58 -5.55 -59.85
C ALA A 115 9.73 -5.76 -61.13
N GLU A 116 8.45 -6.08 -60.97
CA GLU A 116 7.48 -6.23 -62.06
C GLU A 116 6.44 -5.11 -61.96
N SER A 117 6.57 -4.07 -62.79
CA SER A 117 5.74 -2.85 -62.68
C SER A 117 4.22 -3.07 -62.83
N MET A 118 3.79 -4.17 -63.47
CA MET A 118 2.39 -4.48 -63.80
C MET A 118 2.08 -5.99 -63.69
N PRO A 119 2.30 -6.62 -62.53
CA PRO A 119 2.29 -8.09 -62.42
C PRO A 119 0.89 -8.69 -62.35
N HIS A 120 -0.15 -7.86 -62.16
CA HIS A 120 -1.52 -8.32 -61.99
C HIS A 120 -2.31 -8.19 -63.29
N VAL A 121 -3.24 -9.11 -63.53
CA VAL A 121 -4.09 -9.13 -64.72
C VAL A 121 -5.56 -9.18 -64.30
N PHE A 122 -6.42 -8.41 -64.97
CA PHE A 122 -7.87 -8.60 -64.89
C PHE A 122 -8.49 -8.57 -66.29
N THR A 123 -9.62 -9.26 -66.44
CA THR A 123 -10.39 -9.29 -67.69
C THR A 123 -11.70 -8.55 -67.49
N ASP A 124 -12.03 -7.63 -68.39
CA ASP A 124 -13.30 -6.92 -68.44
C ASP A 124 -13.93 -7.11 -69.83
N GLY A 125 -14.98 -7.93 -69.87
CA GLY A 125 -15.59 -8.37 -71.13
C GLY A 125 -14.59 -9.18 -71.99
N THR A 126 -14.29 -8.67 -73.19
CA THR A 126 -13.33 -9.29 -74.12
C THR A 126 -11.92 -8.71 -73.99
N LYS A 127 -11.71 -7.71 -73.12
CA LYS A 127 -10.42 -7.01 -72.98
C LYS A 127 -9.67 -7.50 -71.76
N THR A 128 -8.37 -7.65 -71.87
CA THR A 128 -7.47 -8.02 -70.77
C THR A 128 -6.56 -6.85 -70.43
N TYR A 129 -6.50 -6.49 -69.16
CA TYR A 129 -5.67 -5.41 -68.65
C TYR A 129 -4.60 -5.96 -67.72
N GLN A 130 -3.36 -5.54 -67.92
CA GLN A 130 -2.31 -5.65 -66.92
C GLN A 130 -2.34 -4.40 -66.04
N TYR A 131 -2.04 -4.54 -64.76
CA TYR A 131 -1.99 -3.43 -63.82
C TYR A 131 -0.98 -3.67 -62.69
N GLY A 132 -0.52 -2.58 -62.10
CA GLY A 132 0.40 -2.60 -60.97
C GLY A 132 0.76 -1.21 -60.50
N PHE A 133 1.89 -1.10 -59.82
CA PHE A 133 2.41 0.17 -59.32
C PHE A 133 3.82 0.37 -59.87
N LYS A 134 4.12 1.59 -60.32
CA LYS A 134 5.47 2.00 -60.70
C LYS A 134 5.96 3.17 -59.86
N THR A 135 7.27 3.40 -59.84
CA THR A 135 7.83 4.58 -59.19
C THR A 135 7.46 5.85 -59.97
N ASN A 136 7.07 6.91 -59.25
CA ASN A 136 6.79 8.19 -59.86
C ASN A 136 8.08 9.02 -59.94
N ALA A 137 8.66 9.16 -61.12
CA ALA A 137 9.90 9.94 -61.32
C ALA A 137 9.76 11.44 -60.96
N THR A 138 8.54 11.95 -60.79
CA THR A 138 8.27 13.38 -60.47
C THR A 138 7.83 13.64 -59.04
N ARG A 139 7.50 12.62 -58.24
CA ARG A 139 7.09 12.75 -56.84
C ARG A 139 7.51 11.52 -56.05
N ASP A 140 7.96 11.70 -54.82
CA ASP A 140 8.26 10.56 -53.94
C ASP A 140 6.98 9.74 -53.69
N GLY A 141 6.98 8.48 -54.12
CA GLY A 141 5.82 7.57 -54.03
C GLY A 141 5.59 6.65 -55.24
N LEU A 142 4.62 5.74 -55.09
CA LEU A 142 4.16 4.81 -56.13
C LEU A 142 2.95 5.38 -56.88
N VAL A 143 2.91 5.18 -58.20
CA VAL A 143 1.75 5.49 -59.04
C VAL A 143 1.14 4.20 -59.59
N PHE A 144 -0.19 4.09 -59.50
CA PHE A 144 -0.91 2.99 -60.11
C PHE A 144 -0.91 3.13 -61.63
N VAL A 145 -0.67 2.03 -62.33
CA VAL A 145 -0.64 1.96 -63.79
C VAL A 145 -1.41 0.76 -64.29
N TYR A 146 -2.07 0.91 -65.44
CA TYR A 146 -2.75 -0.19 -66.14
C TYR A 146 -2.72 0.05 -67.65
N GLU A 147 -2.63 -1.04 -68.42
CA GLU A 147 -2.61 -1.03 -69.89
C GLU A 147 -3.42 -2.22 -70.42
N GLU A 148 -4.10 -2.02 -71.55
CA GLU A 148 -4.81 -3.07 -72.27
C GLU A 148 -3.79 -3.90 -73.08
N VAL A 149 -3.81 -5.22 -72.93
CA VAL A 149 -2.80 -6.12 -73.49
C VAL A 149 -3.35 -6.98 -74.63
N ILE A 150 -4.65 -7.34 -74.58
CA ILE A 150 -5.38 -8.10 -75.60
C ILE A 150 -6.84 -7.65 -75.62
#